data_AF-A0A2Z6ZTT2-F1
#
_entry.id   AF-A0A2Z6ZTT2-F1
#
_cell.length_a   1.000
_cell.length_b   1.000
_cell.length_c   1.000
_cell.angle_alpha   90.00
_cell.angle_beta   90.00
_cell.angle_gamma   90.00
#
_symmetry.space_group_name_H-M   'P 1'
#
loop_
_entity.id
_entity.type
_entity.pdbx_description
1 polymer ?
#
loop_
_entity_poly.entity_id
_entity_poly.type
_entity_poly.pdbx_seq_one_letter_code
_entity_poly.pdbx_strand_id
1 'polypeptide(L)'
;NVQVVGYDFKEERFVHLHRSAIGFPESRFLYLGTPSTQNARESALKGEALVRSQFQEDPYGCSGILRRKKLGRDPFHRSIPYPNGCPEIEGLFRYCGTAPYPGSFPWAQ
;
A
#
# COMPACT_ATOMS: atom_id res chain seq x y z
N ASN A 1 -12.95 -5.83 9.72
CA ASN A 1 -13.19 -5.87 8.26
C ASN A 1 -12.76 -4.53 7.69
N VAL A 2 -12.16 -4.52 6.50
CA VAL A 2 -11.77 -3.31 5.76
C VAL A 2 -12.36 -3.41 4.36
N GLN A 3 -12.95 -2.30 3.91
CA GLN A 3 -13.42 -2.14 2.53
C GLN A 3 -12.61 -1.02 1.87
N VAL A 4 -11.97 -1.31 0.75
CA VAL A 4 -11.20 -0.35 -0.03
C VAL A 4 -11.99 -0.03 -1.29
N VAL A 5 -12.31 1.25 -1.50
CA VAL A 5 -12.98 1.72 -2.72
C VAL A 5 -11.98 2.47 -3.57
N GLY A 6 -11.81 2.06 -4.83
CA GLY A 6 -10.85 2.67 -5.74
C GLY A 6 -11.02 2.16 -7.16
N TYR A 7 -10.19 2.65 -8.08
CA TYR A 7 -10.27 2.18 -9.47
C TYR A 7 -9.97 0.68 -9.59
N ASP A 8 -10.75 0.00 -10.42
CA ASP A 8 -10.69 -1.44 -10.69
C ASP A 8 -9.27 -1.93 -11.00
N PHE A 9 -8.54 -1.20 -11.83
CA PHE A 9 -7.19 -1.59 -12.25
C PHE A 9 -6.17 -1.69 -11.10
N LYS A 10 -6.43 -1.10 -9.93
CA LYS A 10 -5.53 -1.15 -8.76
C LYS A 10 -5.77 -2.36 -7.86
N GLU A 11 -6.86 -3.10 -8.05
CA GLU A 11 -7.32 -4.17 -7.16
C GLU A 11 -6.22 -5.17 -6.85
N GLU A 12 -5.56 -5.72 -7.88
CA GLU A 12 -4.50 -6.72 -7.71
C GLU A 12 -3.38 -6.25 -6.76
N ARG A 13 -2.93 -5.01 -6.91
CA ARG A 13 -1.88 -4.47 -6.04
C ARG A 13 -2.36 -4.35 -4.60
N PHE A 14 -3.58 -3.90 -4.38
CA PHE A 14 -4.10 -3.75 -3.02
C PHE A 14 -4.35 -5.10 -2.36
N VAL A 15 -4.99 -6.04 -3.06
CA VAL A 15 -5.37 -7.36 -2.55
C VAL A 15 -4.16 -8.27 -2.35
N HIS A 16 -3.21 -8.30 -3.28
CA HIS A 16 -2.12 -9.29 -3.26
C HIS A 16 -0.79 -8.74 -2.76
N LEU A 17 -0.51 -7.44 -2.92
CA LEU A 17 0.75 -6.85 -2.46
C LEU A 17 0.56 -6.10 -1.14
N HIS A 18 -0.27 -5.06 -1.13
CA HIS A 18 -0.39 -4.17 0.03
C HIS A 18 -0.97 -4.87 1.24
N ARG A 19 -2.10 -5.58 1.07
CA ARG A 19 -2.72 -6.38 2.13
C ARG A 19 -1.73 -7.42 2.68
N SER A 20 -1.01 -8.12 1.80
CA SER A 20 0.00 -9.11 2.20
C SER A 20 1.16 -8.50 2.98
N ALA A 21 1.67 -7.34 2.53
CA ALA A 21 2.81 -6.67 3.16
C ALA A 21 2.53 -6.26 4.62
N ILE A 22 1.27 -5.95 4.92
CA ILE A 22 0.83 -5.63 6.28
C ILE A 22 0.19 -6.83 7.00
N GLY A 23 0.24 -8.04 6.42
CA GLY A 23 -0.32 -9.25 7.03
C GLY A 23 -1.82 -9.16 7.35
N PHE A 24 -2.59 -8.39 6.59
CA PHE A 24 -4.03 -8.26 6.85
C PHE A 24 -4.80 -9.47 6.29
N PRO A 25 -5.73 -10.07 7.06
CA PRO A 25 -6.42 -11.30 6.65
C PRO A 25 -7.32 -11.09 5.42
N GLU A 26 -7.19 -11.98 4.43
CA GLU A 26 -7.96 -11.95 3.18
C GLU A 26 -9.47 -12.07 3.42
N SER A 27 -9.90 -12.92 4.36
CA SER A 27 -11.31 -13.10 4.73
C SER A 27 -12.00 -11.85 5.26
N ARG A 28 -11.22 -10.83 5.65
CA ARG A 28 -11.72 -9.57 6.23
C ARG A 28 -11.40 -8.37 5.33
N PHE A 29 -10.86 -8.59 4.13
CA PHE A 29 -10.47 -7.56 3.17
C PHE A 29 -11.36 -7.63 1.93
N LEU A 30 -12.02 -6.52 1.60
CA LEU A 30 -12.84 -6.39 0.39
C LEU A 30 -12.36 -5.19 -0.43
N TYR A 31 -12.13 -5.40 -1.72
CA TYR A 31 -11.87 -4.33 -2.67
C TYR A 31 -13.11 -4.10 -3.54
N LEU A 32 -13.54 -2.85 -3.67
CA LEU A 32 -14.65 -2.43 -4.50
C LEU A 32 -14.10 -1.55 -5.63
N GLY A 33 -13.92 -2.18 -6.80
CA GLY A 33 -13.42 -1.54 -8.01
C GLY A 33 -14.46 -0.65 -8.68
N THR A 34 -14.07 0.60 -8.99
CA THR A 34 -14.83 1.49 -9.86
C THR A 34 -14.14 1.62 -11.22
N PRO A 35 -14.90 1.66 -12.33
CA PRO A 35 -14.28 1.77 -13.66
C PRO A 35 -13.63 3.14 -13.85
N SER A 36 -12.48 3.15 -14.51
CA SER A 36 -11.86 4.38 -15.02
C SER A 36 -12.62 4.94 -16.23
N THR A 37 -12.49 6.23 -16.52
CA THR A 37 -12.96 6.79 -17.79
C THR A 37 -12.24 6.16 -18.98
N GLN A 38 -12.93 5.98 -20.11
CA GLN A 38 -12.39 5.28 -21.28
C GLN A 38 -11.07 5.90 -21.78
N ASN A 39 -11.01 7.23 -21.85
CA ASN A 39 -9.84 7.96 -22.37
C ASN A 39 -8.59 7.83 -21.49
N ALA A 40 -8.73 7.48 -20.22
CA ALA A 40 -7.62 7.34 -19.28
C ALA A 40 -7.26 5.88 -18.98
N ARG A 41 -8.06 4.91 -19.46
CA ARG A 41 -7.94 3.50 -19.02
C ARG A 41 -6.61 2.89 -19.41
N GLU A 42 -6.18 3.03 -20.65
CA GLU A 42 -4.94 2.41 -21.12
C GLU A 42 -3.69 2.97 -20.43
N SER A 43 -3.60 4.29 -20.30
CA SER A 43 -2.48 4.93 -19.60
C SER A 43 -2.47 4.59 -18.11
N ALA A 44 -3.65 4.49 -17.49
CA ALA A 44 -3.80 4.03 -16.12
C ALA A 44 -3.35 2.59 -15.93
N LEU A 45 -3.73 1.66 -16.83
CA LEU A 45 -3.30 0.26 -16.78
C LEU A 45 -1.79 0.11 -16.92
N LYS A 46 -1.17 0.84 -17.87
CA LYS A 46 0.30 0.86 -18.04
C LYS A 46 1.00 1.42 -16.80
N GLY A 47 0.50 2.53 -16.27
CA GLY A 47 1.04 3.15 -15.06
C GLY A 47 0.91 2.23 -13.84
N GLU A 48 -0.21 1.54 -13.70
CA GLU A 48 -0.44 0.60 -12.61
C GLU A 48 0.43 -0.65 -12.73
N ALA A 49 0.63 -1.21 -13.92
CA ALA A 49 1.55 -2.34 -14.12
C ALA A 49 2.97 -2.00 -13.66
N LEU A 50 3.47 -0.79 -13.97
CA LEU A 50 4.77 -0.32 -13.50
C LEU A 50 4.80 -0.14 -11.97
N VAL A 51 3.74 0.42 -11.37
CA VAL A 51 3.68 0.59 -9.92
C VAL A 51 3.59 -0.77 -9.21
N ARG A 52 2.87 -1.73 -9.79
CA ARG A 52 2.77 -3.09 -9.26
C ARG A 52 4.12 -3.78 -9.23
N SER A 53 4.92 -3.70 -10.30
CA SER A 53 6.27 -4.27 -10.30
C SER A 53 7.17 -3.62 -9.26
N GLN A 54 7.08 -2.30 -9.07
CA GLN A 54 7.83 -1.59 -8.02
C GLN A 54 7.49 -2.10 -6.61
N PHE A 55 6.22 -2.39 -6.31
CA PHE A 55 5.81 -2.92 -5.01
C PHE A 55 6.05 -4.43 -4.85
N GLN A 56 6.26 -5.18 -5.94
CA GLN A 56 6.75 -6.55 -5.86
C GLN A 56 8.20 -6.59 -5.37
N GLU A 57 9.02 -5.64 -5.83
CA GLU A 57 10.44 -5.52 -5.42
C GLU A 57 10.60 -4.81 -4.08
N ASP A 58 9.76 -3.82 -3.78
CA ASP A 58 9.81 -3.00 -2.56
C ASP A 58 8.43 -2.92 -1.90
N PRO A 59 8.01 -3.98 -1.16
CA PRO A 59 6.67 -4.07 -0.58
C PRO A 59 6.31 -2.93 0.37
N TYR A 60 7.33 -2.28 0.98
CA TYR A 60 7.16 -1.20 1.95
C TYR A 60 7.47 0.20 1.37
N GLY A 61 7.83 0.28 0.09
CA GLY A 61 8.10 1.54 -0.61
C GLY A 61 9.25 2.35 -0.01
N CYS A 62 10.27 1.67 0.51
CA CYS A 62 11.41 2.26 1.21
C CYS A 62 12.51 2.80 0.29
N SER A 63 12.46 2.54 -1.02
CA SER A 63 13.55 2.81 -1.94
C SER A 63 13.10 3.47 -3.25
N GLY A 64 14.09 3.94 -4.03
CA GLY A 64 13.92 4.39 -5.40
C GLY A 64 12.79 5.40 -5.64
N ILE A 65 11.97 5.10 -6.66
CA ILE A 65 10.84 5.97 -7.07
C ILE A 65 9.75 6.02 -6.01
N LEU A 66 9.49 4.91 -5.29
CA LEU A 66 8.44 4.83 -4.29
C LEU A 66 8.73 5.74 -3.09
N ARG A 67 9.96 5.70 -2.57
CA ARG A 67 10.39 6.60 -1.49
C ARG A 67 10.33 8.06 -1.92
N ARG A 68 10.80 8.39 -3.12
CA ARG A 68 10.71 9.77 -3.65
C ARG A 68 9.26 10.24 -3.75
N LYS A 69 8.35 9.38 -4.23
CA LYS A 69 6.91 9.69 -4.24
C LYS A 69 6.38 9.89 -2.82
N LYS A 70 6.69 9.01 -1.87
CA LYS A 70 6.27 9.13 -0.46
C LYS A 70 6.69 10.47 0.14
N LEU A 71 7.97 10.84 0.01
CA LEU A 71 8.49 12.12 0.49
C LEU A 71 7.81 13.32 -0.19
N GLY A 72 7.59 13.26 -1.52
CA GLY A 72 6.93 14.33 -2.25
C GLY A 72 5.44 14.49 -1.97
N ARG A 73 4.79 13.53 -1.29
CA ARG A 73 3.36 13.60 -0.90
C ARG A 73 3.14 14.18 0.49
N ASP A 74 4.20 14.49 1.24
CA ASP A 74 4.13 15.21 2.51
C ASP A 74 4.68 16.65 2.38
N PRO A 75 4.02 17.53 1.61
CA PRO A 75 4.53 18.90 1.39
C PRO A 75 4.47 19.77 2.66
N PHE A 76 3.66 19.39 3.66
CA PHE A 76 3.39 20.23 4.83
C PHE A 76 4.09 19.76 6.10
N HIS A 77 4.68 18.56 6.11
CA HIS A 77 5.45 18.00 7.24
C HIS A 77 4.75 18.19 8.60
N ARG A 78 3.41 18.09 8.65
CA ARG A 78 2.63 18.33 9.88
C ARG A 78 2.80 17.14 10.83
N SER A 79 3.08 17.38 12.11
CA SER A 79 3.11 16.38 13.19
C SER A 79 1.69 16.02 13.69
N ILE A 80 1.32 14.79 14.09
CA ILE A 80 2.06 13.53 14.28
C ILE A 80 1.54 12.46 13.30
N PRO A 81 2.21 12.25 12.15
CA PRO A 81 2.02 11.04 11.36
C PRO A 81 2.69 9.86 12.06
N TYR A 82 2.40 8.66 11.57
CA TYR A 82 3.04 7.43 12.00
C TYR A 82 4.57 7.59 12.16
N PRO A 83 5.17 7.02 13.23
CA PRO A 83 4.59 6.00 14.09
C PRO A 83 3.84 6.50 15.33
N ASN A 84 4.05 7.74 15.81
CA ASN A 84 3.53 8.08 17.15
C ASN A 84 1.99 8.20 17.22
N GLY A 85 1.29 8.22 16.07
CA GLY A 85 -0.17 8.13 16.01
C GLY A 85 -0.74 6.71 16.07
N CYS A 86 0.08 5.66 15.92
CA CYS A 86 -0.33 4.25 16.06
C CYS A 86 0.86 3.40 16.53
N PRO A 87 1.17 3.45 17.83
CA PRO A 87 2.33 2.76 18.39
C PRO A 87 2.25 1.23 18.24
N GLU A 88 1.06 0.67 18.14
CA GLU A 88 0.81 -0.77 17.99
C GLU A 88 1.41 -1.36 16.71
N ILE A 89 1.67 -0.51 15.71
CA ILE A 89 2.28 -0.88 14.43
C ILE A 89 3.50 -0.01 14.10
N GLU A 90 4.09 0.64 15.11
CA GLU A 90 5.29 1.48 14.93
C GLU A 90 6.42 0.75 14.19
N GLY A 91 6.67 -0.50 14.55
CA GLY A 91 7.71 -1.31 13.94
C GLY A 91 7.47 -1.57 12.45
N LEU A 92 6.21 -1.68 12.01
CA LEU A 92 5.85 -1.81 10.59
C LEU A 92 6.26 -0.55 9.81
N PHE A 93 6.03 0.64 10.37
CA PHE A 93 6.38 1.90 9.70
C PHE A 93 7.88 2.12 9.55
N ARG A 94 8.67 1.50 10.42
CA ARG A 94 10.14 1.53 10.38
C ARG A 94 10.73 0.38 9.57
N TYR A 95 9.95 -0.62 9.23
CA TYR A 95 10.43 -1.80 8.53
C TYR A 95 10.65 -1.52 7.05
N CYS A 96 11.81 -1.95 6.58
CA CYS A 96 12.20 -1.93 5.18
C CYS A 96 12.89 -3.26 4.85
N GLY A 97 12.25 -4.09 4.03
CA GLY A 97 12.75 -5.39 3.62
C GLY A 97 11.87 -6.00 2.53
N THR A 98 12.36 -7.05 1.88
CA THR A 98 11.57 -7.80 0.88
C THR A 98 10.76 -8.93 1.51
N ALA A 99 11.18 -9.39 2.68
CA ALA A 99 10.43 -10.37 3.46
C ALA A 99 9.22 -9.73 4.16
N PRO A 100 8.18 -10.51 4.51
CA PRO A 100 7.11 -10.02 5.37
C PRO A 100 7.66 -9.52 6.71
N TYR A 101 7.09 -8.41 7.20
CA TYR A 101 7.41 -7.87 8.51
C TYR A 101 7.19 -8.93 9.61
N PRO A 102 8.21 -9.25 10.42
CA PRO A 102 8.15 -10.37 11.37
C PRO A 102 7.44 -10.03 12.69
N GLY A 103 7.03 -8.77 12.89
CA GLY A 103 6.34 -8.36 14.12
C GLY A 103 4.88 -8.79 14.16
N SER A 104 4.26 -8.65 15.33
CA SER A 104 2.83 -8.90 15.49
C SER A 104 2.00 -7.77 14.89
N PHE A 105 0.81 -8.12 14.41
CA PHE A 105 -0.19 -7.17 13.93
C PHE A 105 -1.42 -7.18 14.84
N PRO A 106 -2.04 -6.02 15.12
CA PRO A 106 -3.25 -5.95 15.95
C PRO A 106 -4.47 -6.61 15.27
N TRP A 107 -4.42 -6.83 13.96
CA TRP A 107 -5.47 -7.52 13.18
C TRP A 107 -5.21 -9.01 12.93
N ALA A 108 -4.13 -9.57 13.49
CA ALA A 108 -3.84 -11.01 13.38
C ALA A 108 -4.69 -11.89 14.33
N GLN A 109 -5.63 -11.28 15.08
CA GLN A 109 -6.61 -11.95 15.94
C GLN A 109 -7.81 -12.45 15.16
#